data_AF-A0A822DBC4-F1
#
_entry.id   AF-A0A822DBC4-F1
#
_cell.length_a   1.000
_cell.length_b   1.000
_cell.length_c   1.000
_cell.angle_alpha   90.00
_cell.angle_beta   90.00
_cell.angle_gamma   90.00
#
_symmetry.space_group_name_H-M   'P 1'
#
loop_
_entity.id
_entity.type
_entity.pdbx_description
1 polymer ?
#
loop_
_entity_poly.entity_id
_entity_poly.type
_entity_poly.pdbx_seq_one_letter_code
_entity_poly.pdbx_strand_id
1 'polypeptide(L)'
;YAYTVIDAQEITNNDQKVSLVKVRNPWGRGGEWNGNWSDNSTVWDTVSDEEKEKLKYKKLNDGEFWMSWDDFFSNFHNLSMCHCGPSTFEAIAELEDSPKPVDQSEKNIG
;
A
#
# COMPACT_ATOMS: atom_id res chain seq x y z
N TYR A 1 8.74 15.70 8.31
CA TYR A 1 8.95 14.52 9.18
C TYR A 1 8.82 13.27 8.33
N ALA A 2 9.60 12.22 8.60
CA ALA A 2 9.52 10.93 7.92
C ALA A 2 8.66 9.96 8.75
N TYR A 3 7.81 9.19 8.06
CA TYR A 3 6.97 8.14 8.63
C TYR A 3 7.19 6.85 7.82
N THR A 4 6.86 5.70 8.41
CA THR A 4 6.96 4.41 7.73
C THR A 4 5.58 3.91 7.37
N VAL A 5 5.37 3.57 6.10
CA VAL A 5 4.20 2.77 5.69
C VAL A 5 4.48 1.32 6.07
N ILE A 6 3.61 0.74 6.92
CA ILE A 6 3.80 -0.60 7.48
C ILE A 6 2.77 -1.62 6.97
N ASP A 7 1.64 -1.15 6.44
CA ASP A 7 0.61 -2.01 5.84
C ASP A 7 -0.26 -1.21 4.87
N ALA A 8 -0.92 -1.91 3.95
CA ALA A 8 -1.92 -1.34 3.04
C ALA A 8 -2.97 -2.42 2.73
N GLN A 9 -4.24 -2.11 2.99
CA GLN A 9 -5.35 -3.08 2.91
C GLN A 9 -6.60 -2.44 2.31
N GLU A 10 -7.35 -3.24 1.55
CA GLU A 10 -8.71 -2.89 1.12
C GLU A 10 -9.71 -3.62 2.01
N ILE A 11 -10.72 -2.90 2.50
CA ILE A 11 -11.83 -3.46 3.28
C ILE A 11 -13.17 -3.12 2.65
N THR A 12 -14.21 -3.86 3.02
CA THR A 12 -15.59 -3.50 2.71
C THR A 12 -16.23 -2.81 3.93
N ASN A 13 -16.69 -1.57 3.75
CA ASN A 13 -17.45 -0.82 4.76
C ASN A 13 -18.75 -0.33 4.13
N ASN A 14 -19.92 -0.75 4.65
CA ASN A 14 -21.24 -0.44 4.09
C ASN A 14 -21.36 -0.67 2.57
N ASP A 15 -20.99 -1.87 2.10
CA ASP A 15 -20.98 -2.28 0.68
C ASP A 15 -20.03 -1.46 -0.22
N GLN A 16 -19.19 -0.60 0.35
CA GLN A 16 -18.19 0.17 -0.37
C GLN A 16 -16.79 -0.33 -0.05
N LYS A 17 -15.95 -0.43 -1.09
CA LYS A 17 -14.53 -0.75 -0.93
C LYS A 17 -13.78 0.50 -0.50
N VAL A 18 -12.97 0.36 0.55
CA VAL A 18 -12.13 1.44 1.07
C VAL A 18 -10.69 0.95 1.15
N SER A 19 -9.78 1.68 0.50
CA SER A 19 -8.34 1.43 0.57
C SER A 19 -7.74 2.24 1.72
N LEU A 20 -7.05 1.55 2.62
CA LEU A 20 -6.44 2.12 3.81
C LEU A 20 -4.93 1.85 3.82
N VAL A 21 -4.19 2.80 4.38
CA VAL A 21 -2.75 2.69 4.62
C VAL A 21 -2.50 2.77 6.12
N LYS A 22 -1.69 1.85 6.64
CA LYS A 22 -1.20 1.90 8.01
C LYS A 22 0.16 2.56 8.05
N VAL A 23 0.27 3.60 8.85
CA VAL A 23 1.44 4.46 8.95
C VAL A 23 1.95 4.43 10.39
N ARG A 24 3.28 4.41 10.55
CA ARG A 24 3.96 4.46 11.84
C ARG A 24 4.81 5.73 11.97
N ASN A 25 4.57 6.44 13.06
CA ASN A 25 5.35 7.57 13.52
C ASN A 25 6.58 7.09 14.33
N PRO A 26 7.82 7.37 13.89
CA PRO A 26 9.03 6.92 14.59
C PRO A 26 9.27 7.64 15.94
N TRP A 27 8.67 8.81 16.16
CA TRP A 27 8.78 9.55 17.43
C TRP A 27 7.78 9.06 18.50
N GLY A 28 6.92 8.10 18.17
CA GLY A 28 5.92 7.55 19.08
C GLY A 28 4.77 8.52 19.35
N ARG A 29 4.51 8.78 20.64
CA ARG A 29 3.32 9.49 21.13
C ARG A 29 3.42 11.00 20.89
N GLY A 30 2.42 11.60 20.24
CA GLY A 30 2.29 13.06 20.15
C GLY A 30 2.03 13.64 18.75
N GLY A 31 1.78 12.80 17.74
CA GLY A 31 1.49 13.25 16.37
C GLY A 31 0.79 12.19 15.53
N GLU A 32 -0.15 11.47 16.14
CA GLU A 32 -1.00 10.51 15.43
C GLU A 32 -2.04 11.23 14.58
N TRP A 33 -2.46 10.55 13.52
CA TRP A 33 -3.55 11.01 12.68
C TRP A 33 -4.84 11.21 13.48
N ASN A 34 -5.55 12.30 13.23
CA ASN A 34 -6.79 12.67 13.94
C ASN A 34 -8.00 12.79 13.01
N GLY A 35 -7.86 12.41 11.74
CA GLY A 35 -8.96 12.38 10.78
C GLY A 35 -9.70 11.03 10.76
N ASN A 36 -10.40 10.78 9.66
CA ASN A 36 -11.08 9.50 9.43
C ASN A 36 -10.08 8.34 9.51
N TRP A 37 -10.49 7.24 10.12
CA TRP A 37 -9.66 6.04 10.35
C TRP A 37 -8.55 6.19 11.40
N SER A 38 -8.45 7.34 12.07
CA SER A 38 -7.67 7.46 13.31
C SER A 38 -8.18 6.50 14.40
N ASP A 39 -7.35 6.24 15.41
CA ASP A 39 -7.69 5.38 16.55
C ASP A 39 -8.94 5.79 17.34
N ASN A 40 -9.30 7.07 17.26
CA ASN A 40 -10.49 7.61 17.92
C ASN A 40 -11.64 7.90 16.95
N SER A 41 -11.50 7.56 15.67
CA SER A 41 -12.49 7.82 14.63
C SER A 41 -13.76 6.98 14.85
N THR A 42 -14.92 7.63 14.79
CA THR A 42 -16.23 6.95 14.84
C THR A 42 -16.51 6.13 13.59
N VAL A 43 -15.74 6.29 12.50
CA VAL A 43 -15.86 5.46 11.29
C VAL A 43 -15.68 3.97 11.61
N TRP A 44 -14.88 3.63 12.63
CA TRP A 44 -14.72 2.25 13.08
C TRP A 44 -16.03 1.62 13.58
N ASP A 45 -17.01 2.42 14.00
CA ASP A 45 -18.29 1.91 14.49
C ASP A 45 -19.14 1.28 13.37
N THR A 46 -18.90 1.65 12.10
CA THR A 46 -19.61 1.06 10.95
C THR A 46 -18.91 -0.15 10.35
N VAL A 47 -17.66 -0.41 10.75
CA VAL A 47 -16.84 -1.49 10.20
C VAL A 47 -17.16 -2.80 10.92
N SER A 48 -17.34 -3.88 10.16
CA SER A 48 -17.59 -5.21 10.71
C SER A 48 -16.40 -5.71 11.55
N ASP A 49 -16.66 -6.61 12.49
CA ASP A 49 -15.60 -7.16 13.35
C ASP A 49 -14.57 -7.98 12.54
N GLU A 50 -15.02 -8.64 11.46
CA GLU A 50 -14.14 -9.36 10.53
C GLU A 50 -13.13 -8.43 9.85
N GLU A 51 -13.58 -7.28 9.36
CA GLU A 51 -12.69 -6.31 8.71
C GLU A 51 -11.77 -5.61 9.74
N LYS A 52 -12.25 -5.39 10.97
CA LYS A 52 -11.39 -4.91 12.08
C LYS A 52 -10.29 -5.91 12.43
N GLU A 53 -10.61 -7.20 12.46
CA GLU A 53 -9.63 -8.27 12.71
C GLU A 53 -8.60 -8.34 11.57
N LYS A 54 -9.06 -8.26 10.32
CA LYS A 54 -8.18 -8.19 9.13
C LYS A 54 -7.19 -7.03 9.21
N LEU A 55 -7.66 -5.87 9.66
CA LEU A 55 -6.83 -4.67 9.85
C LEU A 55 -6.01 -4.69 11.15
N LYS A 56 -6.19 -5.73 12.00
CA LYS A 56 -5.61 -5.82 13.34
C LYS A 56 -5.81 -4.51 14.12
N TYR A 57 -7.00 -3.92 13.99
CA TYR A 57 -7.32 -2.63 14.58
C TYR A 57 -7.21 -2.70 16.10
N LYS A 58 -6.48 -1.74 16.66
CA LYS A 58 -6.31 -1.55 18.10
C LYS A 58 -6.37 -0.07 18.37
N LYS A 59 -7.10 0.32 19.40
CA LYS A 59 -7.18 1.71 19.87
C LYS A 59 -6.03 1.99 20.83
N LEU A 60 -4.84 2.30 20.31
CA LEU A 60 -3.62 2.43 21.08
C LEU A 60 -2.82 3.63 20.61
N ASN A 61 -2.55 4.57 21.51
CA ASN A 61 -1.64 5.67 21.23
C ASN A 61 -0.17 5.18 21.28
N ASP A 62 0.26 4.46 20.25
CA ASP A 62 1.58 3.86 20.10
C ASP A 62 2.37 4.38 18.88
N GLY A 63 1.80 5.33 18.15
CA GLY A 63 2.34 5.93 16.94
C GLY A 63 1.93 5.22 15.66
N GLU A 64 1.16 4.14 15.70
CA GLU A 64 0.57 3.50 14.53
C GLU A 64 -0.86 3.97 14.30
N PHE A 65 -1.21 4.31 13.05
CA PHE A 65 -2.58 4.71 12.71
C PHE A 65 -2.93 4.30 11.29
N TRP A 66 -4.22 4.10 11.04
CA TRP A 66 -4.77 3.96 9.70
C TRP A 66 -5.24 5.32 9.16
N MET A 67 -5.18 5.47 7.84
CA MET A 67 -5.78 6.58 7.11
C MET A 67 -6.27 6.10 5.75
N SER A 68 -7.18 6.86 5.13
CA SER A 68 -7.60 6.57 3.77
C SER A 68 -6.45 6.80 2.78
N TRP A 69 -6.50 6.11 1.65
CA TRP A 69 -5.58 6.36 0.54
C TRP A 69 -5.60 7.84 0.10
N ASP A 70 -6.78 8.46 0.03
CA ASP A 70 -6.94 9.87 -0.35
C ASP A 70 -6.33 10.83 0.68
N ASP A 71 -6.51 10.55 1.98
CA ASP A 71 -5.86 11.31 3.04
C ASP A 71 -4.34 11.17 2.97
N PHE A 72 -3.82 9.99 2.62
CA PHE A 72 -2.40 9.77 2.44
C PHE A 72 -1.82 10.70 1.35
N PHE A 73 -2.42 10.77 0.16
CA PHE A 73 -1.96 11.70 -0.90
C PHE A 73 -2.12 13.17 -0.54
N SER A 74 -3.13 13.51 0.26
CA SER A 74 -3.37 14.89 0.67
C SER A 74 -2.39 15.37 1.74
N ASN A 75 -1.84 14.46 2.54
CA ASN A 75 -0.97 14.80 3.68
C ASN A 75 0.51 14.49 3.44
N PHE A 76 0.86 13.58 2.52
CA PHE A 76 2.24 13.19 2.23
C PHE A 76 2.69 13.68 0.85
N HIS A 77 3.75 14.50 0.84
CA HIS A 77 4.29 15.07 -0.40
C HIS A 77 5.43 14.26 -1.03
N ASN A 78 6.11 13.43 -0.23
CA ASN A 78 7.26 12.65 -0.68
C ASN A 78 7.09 11.20 -0.20
N LEU A 79 7.29 10.26 -1.11
CA LEU A 79 7.29 8.82 -0.85
C LEU A 79 8.65 8.24 -1.27
N SER A 80 9.36 7.65 -0.31
CA SER A 80 10.61 6.94 -0.57
C SER A 80 10.36 5.43 -0.51
N MET A 81 10.63 4.72 -1.60
CA MET A 81 10.51 3.27 -1.68
C MET A 81 11.89 2.64 -1.88
N CYS A 82 12.19 1.58 -1.14
CA CYS A 82 13.39 0.78 -1.32
C CYS A 82 12.98 -0.62 -1.76
N HIS A 83 13.54 -1.11 -2.87
CA HIS A 83 13.33 -2.48 -3.33
C HIS A 83 14.40 -3.39 -2.70
N CYS A 84 13.99 -4.30 -1.82
CA CYS A 84 14.89 -5.26 -1.18
C CYS A 84 14.84 -6.59 -1.95
N GLY A 85 15.66 -6.72 -2.99
CA GLY A 85 15.82 -7.91 -3.83
C GLY A 85 16.72 -7.60 -5.03
N PRO A 86 17.23 -8.61 -5.77
CA PRO A 86 17.76 -8.36 -7.10
C PRO A 86 16.69 -7.60 -7.88
N SER A 87 17.01 -6.36 -8.23
CA SER A 87 16.05 -5.41 -8.78
C SER A 87 15.27 -6.04 -9.93
N THR A 88 14.00 -5.68 -10.08
CA THR A 88 13.21 -5.90 -11.31
C THR A 88 13.96 -5.52 -12.59
N PHE A 89 15.01 -4.71 -12.51
CA PHE A 89 15.96 -4.43 -13.60
C PHE A 89 16.70 -5.68 -14.13
N GLU A 90 17.05 -6.66 -13.27
CA GLU A 90 17.66 -7.92 -13.74
C GLU A 90 16.67 -8.78 -14.52
N ALA A 91 15.40 -8.82 -14.10
CA ALA A 91 14.35 -9.54 -14.82
C ALA A 91 13.98 -8.88 -16.17
N ILE A 92 14.10 -7.55 -16.29
CA ILE A 92 13.88 -6.85 -17.57
C ILE A 92 15.05 -7.12 -18.53
N ALA A 93 16.28 -7.17 -18.03
CA ALA A 93 17.45 -7.50 -18.85
C ALA A 93 17.36 -8.91 -19.45
N GLU A 94 16.85 -9.90 -18.70
CA GLU A 94 16.66 -11.27 -19.22
C GLU A 94 15.56 -11.37 -20.31
N LEU A 95 14.55 -10.51 -20.25
CA LEU A 95 13.48 -10.47 -21.26
C LEU A 95 13.93 -9.78 -22.56
N GLU A 96 14.85 -8.80 -22.48
CA GLU A 96 15.41 -8.12 -23.65
C GLU A 96 16.46 -8.97 -24.39
N ASP A 97 17.20 -9.82 -23.68
CA ASP A 97 18.21 -10.73 -24.27
C ASP A 97 17.62 -12.06 -24.78
N SER A 98 16.29 -12.22 -24.65
CA SER A 98 15.60 -13.39 -25.19
C SER A 98 15.61 -13.38 -26.73
N PRO A 99 16.04 -14.48 -27.40
CA PRO A 99 16.08 -14.52 -28.85
C PRO A 99 14.69 -14.35 -29.45
N LYS A 100 14.53 -13.34 -30.32
CA LYS A 100 13.27 -13.08 -31.01
C LYS A 100 12.82 -14.33 -31.78
N PRO A 101 11.52 -14.66 -31.79
CA PRO A 101 11.00 -15.73 -32.62
C PRO A 101 11.41 -15.49 -34.08
N VAL A 102 12.11 -16.45 -34.68
CA VAL A 102 12.45 -16.40 -36.10
C VAL A 102 11.15 -16.52 -36.88
N ASP A 103 10.80 -15.46 -37.60
CA ASP A 103 9.69 -15.46 -38.55
C ASP A 103 10.00 -16.48 -39.66
N GLN A 104 9.19 -17.54 -39.77
CA GLN A 104 9.33 -18.58 -40.79
C GLN A 104 8.54 -18.31 -42.07
N SER A 105 8.03 -17.09 -42.28
CA SER A 105 7.22 -16.76 -43.46
C SER A 105 7.99 -16.60 -44.78
N GLU A 106 9.33 -16.61 -44.79
CA GLU A 106 10.14 -16.45 -46.00
C GLU A 106 10.84 -17.74 -46.51
N LYS A 107 10.15 -18.90 -46.48
CA LYS A 107 10.66 -20.15 -47.10
C LYS A 107 9.83 -20.71 -48.26
N ASN A 108 9.09 -19.86 -48.97
CA ASN A 108 8.35 -20.30 -50.17
C ASN A 108 8.50 -19.34 -51.35
N ILE A 109 9.73 -19.08 -51.80
CA ILE A 109 10.00 -18.65 -53.17
C ILE A 109 11.34 -19.25 -53.62
N GLY A 110 11.31 -20.22 -54.54
CA GLY A 110 12.50 -20.75 -55.25
C GLY A 110 12.56 -22.25 -55.32
#